data_AF-A0A9P5ZPR6-F1
#
_entry.id   AF-A0A9P5ZPR6-F1
#
_cell.length_a   1.000
_cell.length_b   1.000
_cell.length_c   1.000
_cell.angle_alpha   90.00
_cell.angle_beta   90.00
_cell.angle_gamma   90.00
#
_symmetry.space_group_name_H-M   'P 1'
#
loop_
_entity.id
_entity.type
_entity.pdbx_description
1 polymer ?
#
loop_
_entity_poly.entity_id
_entity_poly.type
_entity_poly.pdbx_seq_one_letter_code
_entity_poly.pdbx_strand_id
1 'polypeptide(L)'
;PEWFPRALELFKSIEGEAWQGAIELWASMERQAAFGGDKPPRFGTDKRPPQIARWFSYGRLYTTDPPIPDMEEYESSVQAWWTFLQPTWCTSSRPLPLPTYSPPPGSDWAKLQLSGPNGLLLVMMLFVWWGRALKLKPSTPSWFAATVDLRGVLQGMHEAGETLLAPG
;
A
#
# COMPACT_ATOMS: atom_id res chain seq x y z
N PRO A 1 13.07 -13.52 0.98
CA PRO A 1 14.11 -12.48 0.79
C PRO A 1 14.27 -11.63 2.07
N GLU A 2 15.45 -11.06 2.35
CA GLU A 2 15.75 -10.39 3.62
C GLU A 2 14.91 -9.14 3.92
N TRP A 3 14.48 -8.42 2.87
CA TRP A 3 13.68 -7.20 3.02
C TRP A 3 12.29 -7.46 3.61
N PHE A 4 11.71 -8.64 3.38
CA PHE A 4 10.34 -8.96 3.75
C PHE A 4 10.11 -9.05 5.27
N PRO A 5 10.88 -9.85 6.04
CA PRO A 5 10.69 -9.91 7.49
C PRO A 5 10.96 -8.55 8.18
N ARG A 6 11.93 -7.77 7.68
CA ARG A 6 12.22 -6.42 8.21
C ARG A 6 11.06 -5.45 7.98
N ALA A 7 10.47 -5.47 6.79
CA ALA A 7 9.28 -4.69 6.48
C ALA A 7 8.09 -5.12 7.33
N LEU A 8 7.87 -6.44 7.48
CA LEU A 8 6.77 -6.98 8.26
C LEU A 8 6.86 -6.60 9.74
N GLU A 9 8.06 -6.69 10.34
CA GLU A 9 8.31 -6.26 11.72
C GLU A 9 8.01 -4.77 11.90
N LEU A 10 8.48 -3.94 10.96
CA LEU A 10 8.19 -2.52 10.94
C LEU A 10 6.68 -2.24 10.85
N PHE A 11 5.95 -2.93 9.98
CA PHE A 11 4.52 -2.69 9.77
C PHE A 11 3.69 -3.03 11.01
N LYS A 12 4.07 -4.11 11.70
CA LYS A 12 3.47 -4.52 12.97
C LYS A 12 3.71 -3.54 14.12
N SER A 13 4.62 -2.58 13.97
CA SER A 13 4.85 -1.54 14.98
C SER A 13 3.76 -0.46 15.01
N ILE A 14 2.75 -0.54 14.14
CA ILE A 14 1.64 0.42 14.05
C ILE A 14 0.33 -0.29 14.38
N GLU A 15 -0.46 0.32 15.25
CA GLU A 15 -1.76 -0.19 15.66
C GLU A 15 -2.87 0.25 14.69
N GLY A 16 -3.96 -0.51 14.63
CA GLY A 16 -5.14 -0.22 13.82
C GLY A 16 -5.69 -1.47 13.14
N GLU A 17 -6.96 -1.78 13.35
CA GLU A 17 -7.59 -3.00 12.83
C GLU A 17 -7.51 -3.10 11.30
N ALA A 18 -7.89 -2.03 10.60
CA ALA A 18 -7.81 -1.98 9.13
C ALA A 18 -6.38 -2.15 8.63
N TRP A 19 -5.41 -1.56 9.33
CA TRP A 19 -3.99 -1.68 9.01
C TRP A 19 -3.46 -3.11 9.22
N GLN A 20 -3.83 -3.77 10.32
CA GLN A 20 -3.44 -5.18 10.54
C GLN A 20 -4.01 -6.11 9.46
N GLY A 21 -5.28 -5.92 9.08
CA GLY A 21 -5.85 -6.65 7.94
C GLY A 21 -5.11 -6.38 6.63
N ALA A 22 -4.69 -5.12 6.39
CA ALA A 22 -3.88 -4.79 5.21
C ALA A 22 -2.50 -5.47 5.23
N ILE A 23 -1.84 -5.57 6.40
CA ILE A 23 -0.57 -6.28 6.55
C ILE A 23 -0.71 -7.76 6.19
N GLU A 24 -1.77 -8.41 6.69
CA GLU A 24 -2.02 -9.83 6.45
C GLU A 24 -2.24 -10.12 4.96
N LEU A 25 -3.08 -9.31 4.31
CA LEU A 25 -3.35 -9.40 2.88
C LEU A 25 -2.08 -9.16 2.06
N TRP A 26 -1.35 -8.08 2.32
CA TRP A 26 -0.10 -7.79 1.64
C TRP A 26 0.92 -8.93 1.81
N ALA A 27 1.09 -9.44 3.03
CA ALA A 27 2.00 -10.55 3.30
C ALA A 27 1.58 -11.83 2.58
N SER A 28 0.28 -12.10 2.47
CA SER A 28 -0.26 -13.22 1.70
C SER A 28 0.06 -13.08 0.22
N MET A 29 -0.23 -11.92 -0.38
CA MET A 29 0.02 -11.63 -1.78
C MET A 29 1.51 -11.71 -2.15
N GLU A 30 2.39 -11.18 -1.30
CA GLU A 30 3.85 -11.30 -1.51
C GLU A 30 4.31 -12.75 -1.51
N ARG A 31 3.78 -13.60 -0.61
CA ARG A 31 4.11 -15.04 -0.59
C ARG A 31 3.60 -15.76 -1.84
N GLN A 32 2.35 -15.49 -2.24
CA GLN A 32 1.73 -16.08 -3.44
C GLN A 32 2.52 -15.72 -4.70
N ALA A 33 3.01 -14.49 -4.79
CA ALA A 33 3.83 -14.01 -5.90
C ALA A 33 5.33 -14.36 -5.79
N ALA A 34 5.71 -15.25 -4.86
CA ALA A 34 7.11 -15.61 -4.59
C ALA A 34 8.01 -14.37 -4.40
N PHE A 35 7.47 -13.34 -3.74
CA PHE A 35 8.12 -12.06 -3.45
C PHE A 35 8.58 -11.29 -4.71
N GLY A 36 7.91 -11.53 -5.83
CA GLY A 36 8.17 -10.89 -7.13
C GLY A 36 9.27 -11.54 -7.97
N GLY A 37 9.84 -12.67 -7.53
CA GLY A 37 10.87 -13.41 -8.26
C GLY A 37 12.16 -12.62 -8.52
N ASP A 38 12.90 -12.98 -9.57
CA ASP A 38 14.22 -12.41 -9.87
C ASP A 38 14.18 -10.99 -10.48
N LYS A 39 13.09 -10.67 -11.20
CA LYS A 39 12.89 -9.38 -11.89
C LYS A 39 11.50 -8.84 -11.60
N PRO A 40 11.23 -8.40 -10.36
CA PRO A 40 9.92 -7.91 -9.99
C PRO A 40 9.56 -6.66 -10.79
N PRO A 41 8.31 -6.53 -11.26
CA PRO A 41 7.81 -5.29 -11.80
C PRO A 41 7.83 -4.18 -10.74
N ARG A 42 7.74 -2.92 -11.17
CA ARG A 42 7.88 -1.77 -10.28
C ARG A 42 6.94 -0.64 -10.67
N PHE A 43 6.52 0.14 -9.68
CA PHE A 43 5.80 1.37 -9.94
C PHE A 43 6.68 2.39 -10.69
N GLY A 44 6.03 3.19 -11.56
CA GLY A 44 6.63 4.39 -12.14
C GLY A 44 6.92 5.46 -11.08
N THR A 45 7.72 6.47 -11.43
CA THR A 45 8.11 7.55 -10.51
C THR A 45 7.08 8.68 -10.44
N ASP A 46 6.09 8.69 -11.33
CA ASP A 46 5.09 9.74 -11.43
C ASP A 46 4.26 9.84 -10.15
N LYS A 47 4.10 11.08 -9.66
CA LYS A 47 3.37 11.44 -8.43
C LYS A 47 3.86 10.74 -7.15
N ARG A 48 4.97 10.00 -7.21
CA ARG A 48 5.54 9.29 -6.06
C ARG A 48 5.97 10.29 -4.99
N PRO A 49 5.56 10.14 -3.72
CA PRO A 49 6.01 11.04 -2.66
C PRO A 49 7.53 11.03 -2.52
N PRO A 50 8.16 12.21 -2.34
CA PRO A 50 9.61 12.36 -2.31
C PRO A 50 10.28 11.57 -1.17
N GLN A 51 9.53 11.23 -0.13
CA GLN A 51 9.97 10.40 1.00
C GLN A 51 10.48 9.03 0.53
N ILE A 52 9.95 8.45 -0.56
CA ILE A 52 10.47 7.20 -1.11
C ILE A 52 11.87 7.42 -1.70
N ALA A 53 12.07 8.47 -2.49
CA ALA A 53 13.37 8.79 -3.06
C ALA A 53 14.39 9.09 -1.95
N ARG A 54 13.95 9.79 -0.89
CA ARG A 54 14.77 10.05 0.29
C ARG A 54 15.16 8.76 1.03
N TRP A 55 14.20 7.86 1.24
CA TRP A 55 14.46 6.55 1.86
C TRP A 55 15.42 5.69 1.03
N PHE A 56 15.32 5.75 -0.30
CA PHE A 56 16.29 5.10 -1.19
C PHE A 56 17.70 5.68 -1.02
N SER A 57 17.83 7.00 -0.86
CA SER A 57 19.13 7.65 -0.60
C SER A 57 19.76 7.21 0.72
N TYR A 58 18.96 6.72 1.66
CA TYR A 58 19.44 6.14 2.92
C TYR A 58 19.79 4.67 2.81
N GLY A 59 19.70 4.05 1.63
CA GLY A 59 19.91 2.61 1.47
C GLY A 59 18.74 1.76 1.97
N ARG A 60 17.52 2.33 2.02
CA ARG A 60 16.29 1.63 2.46
C ARG A 60 16.34 1.15 3.91
N LEU A 61 16.95 1.94 4.79
CA LEU A 61 17.00 1.63 6.21
C LEU A 61 15.59 1.63 6.82
N TYR A 62 15.18 0.53 7.44
CA TYR A 62 13.90 0.40 8.15
C TYR A 62 13.91 1.06 9.54
N THR A 63 15.10 1.44 10.02
CA THR A 63 15.34 2.11 11.29
C THR A 63 15.34 3.63 11.20
N THR A 64 15.23 4.18 9.99
CA THR A 64 15.37 5.62 9.73
C THR A 64 14.27 6.09 8.82
N ASP A 65 13.31 6.79 9.41
CA ASP A 65 12.20 7.37 8.68
C ASP A 65 12.66 8.63 7.90
N PRO A 66 12.18 8.84 6.67
CA PRO A 66 12.40 10.09 5.96
C PRO A 66 11.67 11.25 6.69
N PRO A 67 12.22 12.48 6.66
CA PRO A 67 11.58 13.62 7.30
C PRO A 67 10.23 13.95 6.65
N ILE A 68 9.25 14.27 7.49
CA ILE A 68 7.93 14.79 7.11
C ILE A 68 7.79 16.17 7.76
N PRO A 69 8.25 17.25 7.09
CA PRO A 69 8.24 18.60 7.66
C PRO A 69 6.84 19.21 7.69
N ASP A 70 6.00 18.85 6.70
CA ASP A 70 4.61 19.26 6.59
C ASP A 70 3.75 18.01 6.51
N MET A 71 2.87 17.83 7.51
CA MET A 71 1.98 16.68 7.55
C MET A 71 0.91 16.79 6.47
N GLU A 72 0.29 17.95 6.28
CA GLU A 72 -0.83 18.12 5.34
C GLU A 72 -0.38 17.88 3.90
N GLU A 73 0.79 18.42 3.52
CA GLU A 73 1.40 18.14 2.21
C GLU A 73 1.71 16.65 2.06
N TYR A 74 2.20 16.01 3.12
CA TYR A 74 2.48 14.58 3.11
C TYR A 74 1.21 13.74 2.93
N GLU A 75 0.16 13.99 3.71
CA GLU A 75 -1.14 13.28 3.58
C GLU A 75 -1.69 13.42 2.15
N SER A 76 -1.67 14.65 1.63
CA SER A 76 -2.14 14.96 0.28
C SER A 76 -1.32 14.22 -0.79
N SER A 77 0.01 14.19 -0.66
CA SER A 77 0.89 13.49 -1.60
C SER A 77 0.71 11.97 -1.58
N VAL A 78 0.53 11.37 -0.39
CA VAL A 78 0.30 9.92 -0.24
C VAL A 78 -1.05 9.56 -0.85
N GLN A 79 -2.11 10.30 -0.55
CA GLN A 79 -3.44 10.08 -1.13
C GLN A 79 -3.43 10.25 -2.65
N ALA A 80 -2.83 11.32 -3.16
CA ALA A 80 -2.75 11.58 -4.60
C ALA A 80 -2.00 10.48 -5.35
N TRP A 81 -0.91 9.96 -4.77
CA TRP A 81 -0.19 8.84 -5.36
C TRP A 81 -0.99 7.54 -5.28
N TRP A 82 -1.59 7.25 -4.12
CA TRP A 82 -2.40 6.06 -3.93
C TRP A 82 -3.56 6.01 -4.92
N THR A 83 -4.32 7.10 -5.07
CA THR A 83 -5.38 7.23 -6.09
C THR A 83 -4.85 7.08 -7.51
N PHE A 84 -3.65 7.60 -7.81
CA PHE A 84 -3.05 7.47 -9.14
C PHE A 84 -2.65 6.02 -9.49
N LEU A 85 -2.24 5.23 -8.50
CA LEU A 85 -1.88 3.82 -8.70
C LEU A 85 -3.11 2.92 -8.90
N GLN A 86 -4.25 3.31 -8.34
CA GLN A 86 -5.48 2.53 -8.46
C GLN A 86 -5.98 2.49 -9.92
N PRO A 87 -6.57 1.37 -10.35
CA PRO A 87 -7.27 1.32 -11.63
C PRO A 87 -8.37 2.39 -11.71
N THR A 88 -8.63 2.92 -12.90
CA THR A 88 -9.63 3.99 -13.10
C THR A 88 -11.04 3.59 -12.69
N TRP A 89 -11.36 2.30 -12.76
CA TRP A 89 -12.63 1.73 -12.30
C TRP A 89 -12.72 1.61 -10.77
N CYS A 90 -11.57 1.54 -10.10
CA CYS A 90 -11.44 1.55 -8.65
C CYS A 90 -11.36 3.01 -8.17
N THR A 91 -12.39 3.81 -8.46
CA THR A 91 -12.48 5.21 -8.01
C THR A 91 -13.74 5.43 -7.17
N SER A 92 -13.59 6.01 -5.99
CA SER A 92 -14.71 6.57 -5.22
C SER A 92 -14.89 8.03 -5.59
N SER A 93 -16.01 8.39 -6.23
CA SER A 93 -16.32 9.79 -6.56
C SER A 93 -16.95 10.59 -5.41
N ARG A 94 -17.14 9.98 -4.23
CA ARG A 94 -17.83 10.57 -3.07
C ARG A 94 -17.37 9.97 -1.75
N PRO A 95 -17.63 10.64 -0.60
CA PRO A 95 -17.82 9.92 0.65
C PRO A 95 -19.08 9.06 0.49
N LEU A 96 -18.86 7.79 0.12
CA LEU A 96 -19.84 6.71 -0.02
C LEU A 96 -20.77 6.73 -1.27
N PRO A 97 -21.08 5.55 -1.84
CA PRO A 97 -20.69 4.21 -1.36
C PRO A 97 -19.22 3.89 -1.63
N LEU A 98 -18.65 2.99 -0.83
CA LEU A 98 -17.27 2.52 -0.91
C LEU A 98 -16.93 2.06 -2.34
N PRO A 99 -15.65 2.15 -2.76
CA PRO A 99 -15.20 1.71 -4.08
C PRO A 99 -15.78 0.35 -4.45
N THR A 100 -16.17 0.18 -5.72
CA THR A 100 -16.42 -1.17 -6.22
C THR A 100 -15.07 -1.87 -6.30
N TYR A 101 -14.76 -2.71 -5.31
CA TYR A 101 -13.54 -3.54 -5.27
C TYR A 101 -13.65 -4.76 -6.19
N SER A 102 -14.74 -4.87 -6.96
CA SER A 102 -14.95 -5.90 -7.97
C SER A 102 -14.63 -5.33 -9.36
N PRO A 103 -13.61 -5.85 -10.05
CA PRO A 103 -13.28 -5.37 -11.39
C PRO A 103 -14.45 -5.60 -12.34
N PRO A 104 -14.84 -4.61 -13.17
CA PRO A 104 -15.81 -4.84 -14.23
C PRO A 104 -15.23 -5.81 -15.29
N PRO A 105 -16.09 -6.48 -16.09
CA PRO A 105 -15.62 -7.40 -17.13
C PRO A 105 -14.56 -6.77 -18.04
N GLY A 106 -13.44 -7.48 -18.23
CA GLY A 106 -12.33 -7.01 -19.06
C GLY A 106 -11.39 -6.00 -18.39
N SER A 107 -11.57 -5.73 -17.09
CA SER A 107 -10.61 -4.96 -16.29
C SER A 107 -9.86 -5.85 -15.32
N ASP A 108 -8.65 -5.42 -14.92
CA ASP A 108 -7.80 -6.16 -13.99
C ASP A 108 -7.12 -5.24 -12.96
N TRP A 109 -6.41 -5.86 -12.04
CA TRP A 109 -5.59 -5.23 -11.01
C TRP A 109 -4.10 -5.10 -11.41
N ALA A 110 -3.72 -5.46 -12.63
CA ALA A 110 -2.31 -5.72 -13.00
C ALA A 110 -1.39 -4.51 -12.78
N LYS A 111 -1.92 -3.28 -12.91
CA LYS A 111 -1.16 -2.05 -12.65
C LYS A 111 -0.80 -1.86 -11.17
N LEU A 112 -1.62 -2.39 -10.27
CA LEU A 112 -1.48 -2.22 -8.83
C LEU A 112 -0.89 -3.44 -8.13
N GLN A 113 -1.15 -4.64 -8.68
CA GLN A 113 -0.72 -5.93 -8.14
C GLN A 113 0.77 -6.20 -8.42
N LEU A 114 1.63 -5.29 -7.97
CA LEU A 114 3.07 -5.40 -8.09
C LEU A 114 3.66 -5.88 -6.76
N SER A 115 4.35 -7.02 -6.80
CA SER A 115 5.05 -7.61 -5.65
C SER A 115 6.54 -7.27 -5.63
N GLY A 116 7.19 -7.53 -4.51
CA GLY A 116 8.61 -7.29 -4.34
C GLY A 116 8.95 -5.89 -3.82
N PRO A 117 10.25 -5.57 -3.70
CA PRO A 117 10.73 -4.38 -2.97
C PRO A 117 10.41 -3.03 -3.65
N ASN A 118 9.86 -3.05 -4.85
CA ASN A 118 9.45 -1.85 -5.60
C ASN A 118 7.96 -1.83 -5.95
N GLY A 119 7.20 -2.80 -5.44
CA GLY A 119 5.76 -2.89 -5.57
C GLY A 119 5.05 -2.31 -4.35
N LEU A 120 4.01 -3.01 -3.88
CA LEU A 120 3.15 -2.58 -2.76
C LEU A 120 3.91 -2.29 -1.47
N LEU A 121 5.11 -2.85 -1.27
CA LEU A 121 6.00 -2.45 -0.18
C LEU A 121 6.14 -0.92 -0.06
N LEU A 122 6.28 -0.22 -1.19
CA LEU A 122 6.46 1.24 -1.19
C LEU A 122 5.24 1.99 -0.66
N VAL A 123 4.04 1.49 -0.97
CA VAL A 123 2.78 2.04 -0.45
C VAL A 123 2.72 1.80 1.06
N MET A 124 2.96 0.56 1.49
CA MET A 124 2.94 0.20 2.92
C MET A 124 3.92 1.05 3.74
N MET A 125 5.13 1.30 3.22
CA MET A 125 6.13 2.17 3.88
C MET A 125 5.62 3.60 4.12
N LEU A 126 4.94 4.20 3.14
CA LEU A 126 4.38 5.55 3.30
C LEU A 126 3.33 5.62 4.41
N PHE A 127 2.47 4.61 4.50
CA PHE A 127 1.44 4.52 5.53
C PHE A 127 2.03 4.34 6.94
N VAL A 128 3.14 3.60 7.05
CA VAL A 128 3.88 3.48 8.32
C VAL A 128 4.48 4.80 8.74
N TRP A 129 5.19 5.50 7.84
CA TRP A 129 5.77 6.80 8.15
C TRP A 129 4.68 7.81 8.53
N TRP A 130 3.52 7.76 7.87
CA TRP A 130 2.35 8.55 8.23
C TRP A 130 1.89 8.25 9.67
N GLY A 131 1.64 6.98 9.99
CA GLY A 131 1.18 6.56 11.32
C GLY A 131 2.17 6.91 12.43
N ARG A 132 3.48 6.75 12.17
CA ARG A 132 4.56 7.14 13.09
C ARG A 132 4.64 8.63 13.31
N ALA A 133 4.53 9.43 12.24
CA ALA A 133 4.61 10.88 12.31
C ALA A 133 3.41 11.49 13.08
N LEU A 134 2.24 10.84 13.02
CA LEU A 134 1.08 11.18 13.86
C LEU A 134 1.26 10.79 15.35
N LYS A 135 2.35 10.08 15.70
CA LYS A 135 2.71 9.67 17.07
C LYS A 135 1.56 9.01 17.83
N LEU A 136 0.78 8.14 17.16
CA LEU A 136 -0.40 7.44 17.69
C LEU A 136 -1.21 8.27 18.70
N LYS A 137 -1.48 9.56 18.39
CA LYS A 137 -2.62 10.25 19.02
C LYS A 137 -3.88 9.71 18.32
N PRO A 138 -4.76 9.00 19.05
CA PRO A 138 -5.84 8.24 18.45
C PRO A 138 -6.98 9.18 18.02
N SER A 139 -6.86 9.82 16.85
CA SER A 139 -7.99 10.46 16.13
C SER A 139 -7.53 11.32 14.94
N THR A 140 -6.75 10.77 14.00
CA THR A 140 -6.63 11.41 12.68
C THR A 140 -7.54 10.65 11.70
N PRO A 141 -8.72 11.19 11.36
CA PRO A 141 -9.68 10.50 10.51
C PRO A 141 -9.12 10.14 9.14
N SER A 142 -8.15 10.93 8.62
CA SER A 142 -7.54 10.72 7.31
C SER A 142 -6.73 9.43 7.24
N TRP A 143 -5.86 9.14 8.22
CA TRP A 143 -5.08 7.90 8.23
C TRP A 143 -5.97 6.67 8.40
N PHE A 144 -6.98 6.75 9.27
CA PHE A 144 -7.95 5.65 9.42
C PHE A 144 -8.73 5.40 8.12
N ALA A 145 -9.29 6.44 7.51
CA ALA A 145 -10.00 6.30 6.23
C ALA A 145 -9.09 5.73 5.13
N ALA A 146 -7.84 6.19 5.06
CA ALA A 146 -6.87 5.70 4.10
C ALA A 146 -6.52 4.22 4.32
N THR A 147 -6.39 3.76 5.58
CA THR A 147 -6.10 2.35 5.87
C THR A 147 -7.29 1.43 5.62
N VAL A 148 -8.52 1.91 5.81
CA VAL A 148 -9.74 1.21 5.40
C VAL A 148 -9.79 1.04 3.88
N ASP A 149 -9.51 2.11 3.12
CA ASP A 149 -9.45 2.05 1.65
C ASP A 149 -8.34 1.09 1.17
N LEU A 150 -7.13 1.24 1.71
CA LEU A 150 -6.00 0.36 1.42
C LEU A 150 -6.36 -1.12 1.64
N ARG A 151 -6.94 -1.46 2.80
CA ARG A 151 -7.38 -2.82 3.10
C ARG A 151 -8.42 -3.31 2.08
N GLY A 152 -9.43 -2.50 1.75
CA GLY A 152 -10.46 -2.85 0.78
C GLY A 152 -9.90 -3.16 -0.61
N VAL A 153 -8.94 -2.34 -1.06
CA VAL A 153 -8.26 -2.56 -2.34
C VAL A 153 -7.38 -3.83 -2.31
N LEU A 154 -6.62 -4.05 -1.23
CA LEU A 154 -5.84 -5.28 -1.07
C LEU A 154 -6.73 -6.53 -1.04
N GLN A 155 -7.91 -6.44 -0.40
CA GLN A 155 -8.88 -7.52 -0.33
C GLN A 155 -9.44 -7.84 -1.73
N GLY A 156 -9.87 -6.82 -2.48
CA GLY A 156 -10.35 -7.01 -3.85
C GLY A 156 -9.29 -7.58 -4.80
N MET A 157 -8.01 -7.22 -4.61
CA MET A 157 -6.89 -7.83 -5.34
C MET A 157 -6.69 -9.30 -4.96
N HIS A 158 -6.74 -9.61 -3.67
CA HIS A 158 -6.54 -10.96 -3.15
C HIS A 158 -7.64 -11.92 -3.63
N GLU A 159 -8.91 -11.51 -3.53
CA GLU A 159 -10.07 -12.29 -4.02
C GLU A 159 -10.05 -12.52 -5.54
N ALA A 160 -9.66 -11.49 -6.31
CA ALA A 160 -9.51 -11.62 -7.75
C ALA A 160 -8.38 -12.60 -8.13
N GLY A 161 -7.29 -12.61 -7.36
CA GLY A 161 -6.19 -13.57 -7.53
C GLY A 161 -6.60 -15.02 -7.23
N GLU A 162 -7.41 -15.24 -6.19
CA GLU A 162 -7.92 -16.57 -5.84
C GLU A 162 -8.90 -17.11 -6.91
N THR A 163 -9.74 -16.25 -7.48
CA THR A 163 -10.70 -16.64 -8.53
C THR A 163 -10.00 -17.15 -9.79
N LEU A 164 -8.82 -16.62 -10.14
CA LEU A 164 -8.03 -17.08 -11.30
C LEU A 164 -7.35 -18.44 -11.06
N LEU A 165 -7.25 -18.90 -9.82
CA LEU A 165 -6.59 -20.16 -9.43
C LEU A 165 -7.58 -21.29 -9.12
N ALA A 166 -8.89 -21.00 -9.07
CA ALA A 166 -9.91 -22.02 -8.85
C ALA A 166 -10.06 -22.90 -10.12
N PRO A 167 -10.13 -24.24 -9.98
CA PRO A 167 -10.44 -25.11 -11.11
C PRO A 167 -11.86 -24.84 -11.60
N GLY A 168 -12.00 -24.53 -12.90
CA GLY A 168 -13.28 -24.40 -13.58
C GLY A 168 -13.98 -25.72 -13.82
#